data_AF-A0A956EFE0-F1
#
_entry.id   AF-A0A956EFE0-F1
#
_cell.length_a   1.000
_cell.length_b   1.000
_cell.length_c   1.000
_cell.angle_alpha   90.00
_cell.angle_beta   90.00
_cell.angle_gamma   90.00
#
_symmetry.space_group_name_H-M   'P 1'
#
loop_
_entity.id
_entity.type
_entity.pdbx_description
1 polymer ?
#
loop_
_entity_poly.entity_id
_entity_poly.type
_entity_poly.pdbx_seq_one_letter_code
_entity_poly.pdbx_strand_id
1 'polypeptide(L)'
;MAPRLRRWLMVGGALFGVAAGCLVELEHRVACGDGYTDQLAGEECDPADRPSYELACEQRGFAAGVARCDPTTCQIEATAELCAVCGDGVLSPGEECDGNNLANKKCLSGADLVTCNQATCTYDLSACPACGNGVVDPAHGEECDWNVEPGEIADPEVVECAELQPLGEIQYKGYASGEVPVDTCTTKCRFPRDKCSFCGDGVVDKAYTDIGGPDGDLILKGAEVCDGKDVEPERLIKHCREVCTGDALSTLNLRCDFECINNCGALVSPEPAEARCCVLGGDSCDPVLPCCFALDNPGEDGCAAVLVETPNGTIFVDRCRSL
;
A
#
# COMPACT_ATOMS: atom_id res chain seq x y z
N MET A 1 -92.53 -73.19 -12.88
CA MET A 1 -92.01 -74.47 -13.41
C MET A 1 -90.53 -74.59 -13.05
N ALA A 2 -90.13 -75.66 -12.38
CA ALA A 2 -88.73 -76.15 -12.35
C ALA A 2 -88.39 -76.78 -13.72
N PRO A 3 -87.14 -77.14 -14.12
CA PRO A 3 -85.98 -77.58 -13.31
C PRO A 3 -84.63 -76.93 -13.77
N ARG A 4 -83.38 -77.37 -13.49
CA ARG A 4 -82.74 -78.58 -12.90
C ARG A 4 -81.57 -78.19 -11.96
N LEU A 5 -81.09 -79.15 -11.18
CA LEU A 5 -79.83 -79.12 -10.42
C LEU A 5 -78.59 -79.14 -11.34
N ARG A 6 -77.46 -78.58 -10.88
CA ARG A 6 -76.22 -79.36 -10.82
C ARG A 6 -75.31 -78.91 -9.67
N ARG A 7 -74.91 -79.88 -8.84
CA ARG A 7 -74.02 -79.74 -7.69
C ARG A 7 -72.59 -80.07 -8.15
N TRP A 8 -71.63 -79.19 -7.91
CA TRP A 8 -70.19 -79.48 -8.06
C TRP A 8 -69.43 -79.02 -6.82
N LEU A 9 -68.30 -79.69 -6.55
CA LEU A 9 -67.62 -79.65 -5.26
C LEU A 9 -66.85 -78.34 -5.02
N MET A 10 -66.66 -78.05 -3.74
CA MET A 10 -65.69 -77.08 -3.22
C MET A 10 -64.27 -77.46 -3.63
N VAL A 11 -63.48 -76.49 -4.10
CA VAL A 11 -62.03 -76.42 -3.84
C VAL A 11 -61.76 -75.00 -3.37
N GLY A 12 -61.13 -74.87 -2.21
CA GLY A 12 -60.84 -73.57 -1.60
C GLY A 12 -59.66 -72.87 -2.26
N GLY A 13 -59.74 -71.55 -2.38
CA GLY A 13 -58.65 -70.68 -2.79
C GLY A 13 -58.79 -69.33 -2.09
N ALA A 14 -58.14 -69.16 -0.94
CA ALA A 14 -58.09 -67.88 -0.27
C ALA A 14 -57.10 -66.97 -1.01
N LEU A 15 -57.61 -66.01 -1.77
CA LEU A 15 -56.82 -64.94 -2.37
C LEU A 15 -57.13 -63.64 -1.64
N PHE A 16 -56.23 -63.28 -0.71
CA PHE A 16 -56.17 -61.96 -0.11
C PHE A 16 -55.80 -60.94 -1.22
N GLY A 17 -56.82 -60.33 -1.82
CA GLY A 17 -56.65 -59.20 -2.72
C GLY A 17 -56.30 -57.95 -1.92
N VAL A 18 -55.06 -57.84 -1.44
CA VAL A 18 -54.53 -56.56 -0.96
C VAL A 18 -54.34 -55.69 -2.19
N ALA A 19 -55.25 -54.73 -2.38
CA ALA A 19 -55.07 -53.65 -3.34
C ALA A 19 -53.94 -52.74 -2.81
N ALA A 20 -52.70 -53.14 -3.09
CA ALA A 20 -51.52 -52.27 -2.97
C ALA A 20 -51.61 -51.20 -4.05
N GLY A 21 -52.50 -50.23 -3.86
CA GLY A 21 -52.35 -48.93 -4.49
C GLY A 21 -51.01 -48.37 -4.03
N CYS A 22 -50.14 -48.04 -4.97
CA CYS A 22 -48.89 -47.36 -4.68
C CYS A 22 -49.19 -45.96 -4.11
N LEU A 23 -49.38 -45.89 -2.79
CA LEU A 23 -49.06 -44.71 -2.00
C LEU A 23 -47.53 -44.60 -1.96
N VAL A 24 -46.94 -44.28 -3.11
CA VAL A 24 -45.63 -43.65 -3.14
C VAL A 24 -45.92 -42.21 -2.74
N GLU A 25 -45.80 -41.93 -1.44
CA GLU A 25 -45.36 -40.60 -1.03
C GLU A 25 -43.99 -40.42 -1.67
N LEU A 26 -43.95 -39.73 -2.81
CA LEU A 26 -42.70 -39.26 -3.42
C LEU A 26 -41.96 -38.53 -2.30
N GLU A 27 -40.75 -38.99 -1.98
CA GLU A 27 -40.03 -38.49 -0.82
C GLU A 27 -39.81 -36.98 -1.02
N HIS A 28 -40.51 -36.19 -0.21
CA HIS A 28 -40.54 -34.71 -0.24
C HIS A 28 -39.19 -34.07 0.16
N ARG A 29 -38.10 -34.85 0.06
CA ARG A 29 -36.71 -34.43 0.17
C ARG A 29 -36.06 -34.51 -1.20
N VAL A 30 -36.50 -33.57 -2.04
CA VAL A 30 -35.71 -32.98 -3.13
C VAL A 30 -35.51 -33.90 -4.35
N ALA A 31 -36.35 -33.70 -5.37
CA ALA A 31 -36.17 -34.27 -6.71
C ALA A 31 -35.16 -33.47 -7.55
N CYS A 32 -34.86 -32.23 -7.13
CA CYS A 32 -33.89 -31.29 -7.67
C CYS A 32 -32.71 -31.91 -8.45
N GLY A 33 -32.70 -31.62 -9.75
CA GLY A 33 -31.71 -32.11 -10.70
C GLY A 33 -32.17 -33.35 -11.47
N ASP A 34 -33.44 -33.77 -11.36
CA ASP A 34 -34.04 -34.78 -12.24
C ASP A 34 -34.51 -34.20 -13.58
N GLY A 35 -34.55 -32.87 -13.71
CA GLY A 35 -34.97 -32.15 -14.91
C GLY A 35 -36.45 -31.76 -14.92
N TYR A 36 -37.13 -31.79 -13.77
CA TYR A 36 -38.54 -31.41 -13.65
C TYR A 36 -38.81 -30.64 -12.33
N THR A 37 -39.25 -29.39 -12.44
CA THR A 37 -39.59 -28.57 -11.27
C THR A 37 -40.91 -28.99 -10.60
N ASP A 38 -40.85 -29.60 -9.40
CA ASP A 38 -42.04 -29.94 -8.63
C ASP A 38 -42.44 -28.84 -7.62
N GLN A 39 -43.37 -27.98 -8.06
CA GLN A 39 -43.96 -26.92 -7.23
C GLN A 39 -44.74 -27.46 -6.01
N LEU A 40 -45.24 -28.71 -6.02
CA LEU A 40 -45.88 -29.31 -4.85
C LEU A 40 -44.86 -29.78 -3.82
N ALA A 41 -43.63 -30.10 -4.25
CA ALA A 41 -42.47 -30.36 -3.38
C ALA A 41 -41.77 -29.08 -2.88
N GLY A 42 -42.16 -27.89 -3.39
CA GLY A 42 -41.61 -26.60 -2.99
C GLY A 42 -40.41 -26.13 -3.83
N GLU A 43 -40.19 -26.72 -4.99
CA GLU A 43 -39.14 -26.32 -5.92
C GLU A 43 -39.58 -25.09 -6.74
N GLU A 44 -38.71 -24.08 -6.85
CA GLU A 44 -38.92 -22.90 -7.72
C GLU A 44 -38.34 -23.12 -9.12
N CYS A 45 -37.31 -23.96 -9.24
CA CYS A 45 -36.58 -24.29 -10.47
C CYS A 45 -36.02 -25.72 -10.41
N ASP A 46 -35.43 -26.21 -11.50
CA ASP A 46 -34.57 -27.40 -11.51
C ASP A 46 -33.22 -27.08 -12.20
N PRO A 47 -32.06 -27.45 -11.64
CA PRO A 47 -30.74 -27.10 -12.19
C PRO A 47 -30.43 -27.78 -13.53
N ALA A 48 -31.06 -28.91 -13.85
CA ALA A 48 -30.98 -29.59 -15.15
C ALA A 48 -32.01 -29.05 -16.17
N ASP A 49 -33.05 -28.34 -15.76
CA ASP A 49 -33.97 -27.61 -16.65
C ASP A 49 -33.68 -26.10 -16.66
N ARG A 50 -32.70 -25.67 -17.46
CA ARG A 50 -32.33 -24.25 -17.62
C ARG A 50 -33.52 -23.29 -17.87
N PRO A 51 -34.50 -23.60 -18.74
CA PRO A 51 -35.72 -22.82 -18.92
C PRO A 51 -36.49 -22.49 -17.63
N SER A 52 -36.39 -23.31 -16.58
CA SER A 52 -37.08 -23.05 -15.29
C SER A 52 -36.56 -21.82 -14.54
N TYR A 53 -35.33 -21.37 -14.80
CA TYR A 53 -34.71 -20.23 -14.10
C TYR A 53 -34.10 -19.15 -15.01
N GLU A 54 -33.88 -19.40 -16.32
CA GLU A 54 -33.13 -18.46 -17.16
C GLU A 54 -33.78 -17.08 -17.35
N LEU A 55 -35.11 -16.98 -17.24
CA LEU A 55 -35.85 -15.70 -17.31
C LEU A 55 -36.10 -15.06 -15.92
N ALA A 56 -35.60 -15.66 -14.83
CA ALA A 56 -35.97 -15.20 -13.49
C ALA A 56 -35.37 -13.84 -13.12
N CYS A 57 -34.30 -13.40 -13.77
CA CYS A 57 -33.78 -12.04 -13.65
C CYS A 57 -34.81 -11.01 -14.18
N GLU A 58 -35.29 -11.17 -15.42
CA GLU A 58 -36.33 -10.32 -16.00
C GLU A 58 -37.61 -10.32 -15.15
N GLN A 59 -38.03 -11.49 -14.66
CA GLN A 59 -39.22 -11.64 -13.81
C GLN A 59 -39.11 -10.95 -12.45
N ARG A 60 -37.88 -10.80 -11.92
CA ARG A 60 -37.60 -10.03 -10.69
C ARG A 60 -37.31 -8.54 -10.97
N GLY A 61 -37.36 -8.12 -12.23
CA GLY A 61 -37.25 -6.71 -12.64
C GLY A 61 -35.84 -6.24 -13.00
N PHE A 62 -34.88 -7.15 -13.18
CA PHE A 62 -33.58 -6.84 -13.77
C PHE A 62 -33.71 -6.69 -15.30
N ALA A 63 -32.84 -5.90 -15.93
CA ALA A 63 -32.94 -5.60 -17.36
C ALA A 63 -32.45 -6.76 -18.25
N ALA A 64 -31.51 -7.56 -17.76
CA ALA A 64 -31.01 -8.77 -18.39
C ALA A 64 -30.52 -9.76 -17.31
N GLY A 65 -29.70 -10.73 -17.70
CA GLY A 65 -29.03 -11.67 -16.78
C GLY A 65 -29.56 -13.09 -16.82
N VAL A 66 -28.83 -14.00 -16.18
CA VAL A 66 -29.22 -15.41 -16.06
C VAL A 66 -29.11 -15.81 -14.59
N ALA A 67 -30.26 -16.04 -13.97
CA ALA A 67 -30.32 -16.52 -12.60
C ALA A 67 -29.62 -17.88 -12.44
N ARG A 68 -29.35 -18.27 -11.19
CA ARG A 68 -28.92 -19.62 -10.85
C ARG A 68 -30.06 -20.37 -10.17
N CYS A 69 -30.19 -21.67 -10.44
CA CYS A 69 -30.94 -22.56 -9.56
C CYS A 69 -29.97 -23.18 -8.55
N ASP A 70 -30.23 -23.06 -7.25
CA ASP A 70 -29.40 -23.72 -6.25
C ASP A 70 -29.58 -25.26 -6.35
N PRO A 71 -28.50 -26.03 -6.58
CA PRO A 71 -28.60 -27.46 -6.90
C PRO A 71 -28.90 -28.36 -5.68
N THR A 72 -29.08 -27.79 -4.49
CA THR A 72 -29.38 -28.54 -3.25
C THR A 72 -30.79 -28.26 -2.73
N THR A 73 -31.33 -27.08 -3.05
CA THR A 73 -32.60 -26.56 -2.52
C THR A 73 -33.62 -26.24 -3.61
N CYS A 74 -33.22 -26.24 -4.89
CA CYS A 74 -34.04 -25.89 -6.04
C CYS A 74 -34.80 -24.55 -5.90
N GLN A 75 -34.16 -23.59 -5.25
CA GLN A 75 -34.63 -22.21 -5.13
C GLN A 75 -33.92 -21.33 -6.17
N ILE A 76 -34.61 -20.30 -6.65
CA ILE A 76 -34.05 -19.38 -7.66
C ILE A 76 -33.21 -18.31 -6.98
N GLU A 77 -31.91 -18.36 -7.25
CA GLU A 77 -30.93 -17.33 -6.94
C GLU A 77 -30.79 -16.36 -8.12
N ALA A 78 -31.70 -15.38 -8.17
CA ALA A 78 -31.56 -14.17 -8.99
C ALA A 78 -31.19 -13.01 -8.04
N THR A 79 -29.89 -12.86 -7.78
CA THR A 79 -29.30 -11.71 -7.08
C THR A 79 -28.84 -10.66 -8.10
N ALA A 80 -28.54 -9.44 -7.65
CA ALA A 80 -28.11 -8.38 -8.55
C ALA A 80 -26.79 -8.70 -9.27
N GLU A 81 -25.90 -9.48 -8.64
CA GLU A 81 -24.61 -9.92 -9.21
C GLU A 81 -24.78 -11.03 -10.25
N LEU A 82 -25.77 -11.92 -10.08
CA LEU A 82 -26.10 -12.97 -11.07
C LEU A 82 -26.93 -12.42 -12.25
N CYS A 83 -27.64 -11.32 -12.01
CA CYS A 83 -28.45 -10.64 -13.01
C CYS A 83 -27.77 -9.41 -13.66
N ALA A 84 -26.54 -9.09 -13.27
CA ALA A 84 -25.73 -8.05 -13.93
C ALA A 84 -25.35 -8.50 -15.35
N VAL A 85 -25.52 -7.62 -16.34
CA VAL A 85 -25.07 -7.87 -17.72
C VAL A 85 -24.53 -6.60 -18.32
N CYS A 86 -23.24 -6.67 -18.67
CA CYS A 86 -22.57 -5.58 -19.34
C CYS A 86 -23.24 -5.18 -20.67
N GLY A 87 -23.61 -3.91 -20.77
CA GLY A 87 -24.26 -3.28 -21.91
C GLY A 87 -25.79 -3.23 -21.84
N ASP A 88 -26.42 -3.45 -20.67
CA ASP A 88 -27.88 -3.38 -20.50
C ASP A 88 -28.42 -1.96 -20.21
N GLY A 89 -27.52 -1.00 -19.96
CA GLY A 89 -27.79 0.40 -19.64
C GLY A 89 -27.83 0.71 -18.13
N VAL A 90 -27.76 -0.30 -17.27
CA VAL A 90 -27.92 -0.19 -15.81
C VAL A 90 -26.63 -0.61 -15.12
N LEU A 91 -25.93 0.36 -14.52
CA LEU A 91 -24.72 0.12 -13.73
C LEU A 91 -25.04 -0.82 -12.56
N SER A 92 -24.64 -2.08 -12.69
CA SER A 92 -24.96 -3.17 -11.77
C SER A 92 -23.81 -3.45 -10.79
N PRO A 93 -24.06 -4.14 -9.66
CA PRO A 93 -23.01 -4.45 -8.70
C PRO A 93 -21.89 -5.30 -9.31
N GLY A 94 -20.68 -4.74 -9.36
CA GLY A 94 -19.50 -5.37 -9.96
C GLY A 94 -19.05 -4.73 -11.27
N GLU A 95 -19.85 -3.86 -11.87
CA GLU A 95 -19.50 -3.08 -13.07
C GLU A 95 -18.91 -1.72 -12.68
N GLU A 96 -17.91 -1.25 -13.44
CA GLU A 96 -17.39 0.10 -13.29
C GLU A 96 -18.20 1.12 -14.11
N CYS A 97 -18.70 0.66 -15.25
CA CYS A 97 -19.49 1.41 -16.21
C CYS A 97 -20.46 0.47 -16.93
N ASP A 98 -21.51 1.01 -17.54
CA ASP A 98 -22.31 0.28 -18.53
C ASP A 98 -22.59 1.19 -19.73
N GLY A 99 -22.25 0.78 -20.96
CA GLY A 99 -22.63 1.54 -22.16
C GLY A 99 -22.15 3.00 -22.13
N ASN A 100 -23.10 3.95 -21.99
CA ASN A 100 -22.83 5.38 -21.78
C ASN A 100 -22.94 5.84 -20.31
N ASN A 101 -23.35 4.96 -19.41
CA ASN A 101 -23.44 5.16 -17.97
C ASN A 101 -22.06 4.93 -17.32
N LEU A 102 -21.20 5.95 -17.39
CA LEU A 102 -19.82 5.91 -16.89
C LEU A 102 -19.70 6.21 -15.39
N ALA A 103 -20.78 6.15 -14.60
CA ALA A 103 -20.80 6.54 -13.18
C ALA A 103 -20.27 7.97 -12.86
N ASN A 104 -20.20 8.86 -13.86
CA ASN A 104 -19.51 10.17 -13.83
C ASN A 104 -17.97 10.12 -13.80
N LYS A 105 -17.35 8.98 -14.10
CA LYS A 105 -15.90 8.87 -14.33
C LYS A 105 -15.48 9.80 -15.48
N LYS A 106 -14.35 10.48 -15.27
CA LYS A 106 -13.65 11.34 -16.21
C LYS A 106 -12.18 10.92 -16.24
N CYS A 107 -11.45 11.37 -17.26
CA CYS A 107 -9.99 11.29 -17.23
C CYS A 107 -9.43 12.10 -16.05
N LEU A 108 -8.18 11.84 -15.65
CA LEU A 108 -7.50 12.59 -14.59
C LEU A 108 -7.51 14.12 -14.85
N SER A 109 -7.42 14.52 -16.13
CA SER A 109 -7.52 15.91 -16.59
C SER A 109 -8.93 16.55 -16.49
N GLY A 110 -9.95 15.79 -16.08
CA GLY A 110 -11.36 16.19 -16.10
C GLY A 110 -12.06 16.05 -17.46
N ALA A 111 -11.35 15.57 -18.50
CA ALA A 111 -11.88 15.40 -19.84
C ALA A 111 -12.92 14.27 -19.95
N ASP A 112 -13.96 14.51 -20.74
CA ASP A 112 -15.03 13.55 -21.07
C ASP A 112 -14.61 12.66 -22.26
N LEU A 113 -13.54 11.87 -22.07
CA LEU A 113 -12.97 10.96 -23.08
C LEU A 113 -12.97 9.48 -22.66
N VAL A 114 -13.38 9.18 -21.43
CA VAL A 114 -13.53 7.80 -20.94
C VAL A 114 -14.64 7.10 -21.73
N THR A 115 -14.42 5.85 -22.11
CA THR A 115 -15.44 4.97 -22.69
C THR A 115 -15.65 3.72 -21.83
N CYS A 116 -16.69 2.94 -22.10
CA CYS A 116 -16.95 1.68 -21.39
C CYS A 116 -16.67 0.48 -22.30
N ASN A 117 -15.87 -0.47 -21.83
CA ASN A 117 -15.63 -1.70 -22.56
C ASN A 117 -16.87 -2.61 -22.51
N GLN A 118 -17.54 -2.78 -23.66
CA GLN A 118 -18.82 -3.51 -23.77
C GLN A 118 -18.70 -5.04 -23.54
N ALA A 119 -17.50 -5.58 -23.32
CA ALA A 119 -17.29 -6.99 -23.00
C ALA A 119 -16.91 -7.25 -21.54
N THR A 120 -16.41 -6.24 -20.81
CA THR A 120 -15.90 -6.36 -19.43
C THR A 120 -16.54 -5.40 -18.44
N CYS A 121 -17.22 -4.35 -18.92
CA CYS A 121 -17.77 -3.25 -18.13
C CYS A 121 -16.77 -2.59 -17.18
N THR A 122 -15.52 -2.55 -17.62
CA THR A 122 -14.42 -1.76 -17.08
C THR A 122 -14.25 -0.47 -17.89
N TYR A 123 -13.68 0.56 -17.27
CA TYR A 123 -13.35 1.80 -17.97
C TYR A 123 -12.28 1.55 -19.04
N ASP A 124 -12.51 2.10 -20.24
CA ASP A 124 -11.48 2.28 -21.25
C ASP A 124 -10.98 3.74 -21.16
N LEU A 125 -9.74 3.88 -20.68
CA LEU A 125 -9.05 5.15 -20.50
C LEU A 125 -8.09 5.47 -21.65
N SER A 126 -8.00 4.65 -22.70
CA SER A 126 -7.02 4.80 -23.79
C SER A 126 -7.15 6.09 -24.61
N ALA A 127 -8.32 6.74 -24.55
CA ALA A 127 -8.57 8.05 -25.16
C ALA A 127 -8.30 9.24 -24.23
N CYS A 128 -7.94 9.01 -22.96
CA CYS A 128 -7.48 10.05 -22.05
C CYS A 128 -6.09 10.60 -22.47
N PRO A 129 -5.70 11.80 -22.00
CA PRO A 129 -4.30 12.22 -22.06
C PRO A 129 -3.41 11.16 -21.40
N ALA A 130 -2.16 11.03 -21.86
CA ALA A 130 -1.19 10.03 -21.38
C ALA A 130 -1.30 9.82 -19.86
N CYS A 131 -1.11 10.88 -19.08
CA CYS A 131 -1.17 10.76 -17.64
C CYS A 131 -2.58 10.46 -17.10
N GLY A 132 -2.71 9.26 -16.54
CA GLY A 132 -3.95 8.67 -16.05
C GLY A 132 -4.72 7.86 -17.08
N ASN A 133 -4.08 7.42 -18.18
CA ASN A 133 -4.69 6.52 -19.18
C ASN A 133 -4.48 5.02 -18.85
N GLY A 134 -3.74 4.70 -17.78
CA GLY A 134 -3.40 3.33 -17.36
C GLY A 134 -2.17 2.73 -18.05
N VAL A 135 -1.45 3.50 -18.87
CA VAL A 135 -0.27 3.05 -19.64
C VAL A 135 0.87 4.03 -19.45
N VAL A 136 1.98 3.56 -18.87
CA VAL A 136 3.18 4.41 -18.71
C VAL A 136 3.76 4.76 -20.08
N ASP A 137 3.78 6.04 -20.43
CA ASP A 137 4.33 6.58 -21.69
C ASP A 137 5.64 7.38 -21.47
N PRO A 138 6.84 6.74 -21.45
CA PRO A 138 8.11 7.45 -21.32
C PRO A 138 8.38 8.46 -22.44
N ALA A 139 7.77 8.28 -23.62
CA ALA A 139 7.86 9.24 -24.73
C ALA A 139 7.11 10.56 -24.46
N HIS A 140 6.08 10.53 -23.60
CA HIS A 140 5.42 11.71 -23.04
C HIS A 140 6.09 12.19 -21.72
N GLY A 141 7.21 11.55 -21.36
CA GLY A 141 8.06 11.88 -20.22
C GLY A 141 7.69 11.16 -18.93
N GLU A 142 6.73 10.24 -18.95
CA GLU A 142 6.19 9.60 -17.75
C GLU A 142 7.16 8.59 -17.14
N GLU A 143 7.15 8.54 -15.81
CA GLU A 143 7.88 7.55 -15.01
C GLU A 143 6.92 6.47 -14.47
N CYS A 144 5.65 6.81 -14.35
CA CYS A 144 4.53 6.01 -13.83
C CYS A 144 3.22 6.60 -14.36
N ASP A 145 2.13 5.84 -14.32
CA ASP A 145 0.77 6.35 -14.58
C ASP A 145 -0.04 6.35 -13.27
N TRP A 146 -0.94 7.33 -13.10
CA TRP A 146 -1.75 7.49 -11.89
C TRP A 146 -2.82 6.40 -11.69
N ASN A 147 -3.24 5.73 -12.77
CA ASN A 147 -4.32 4.74 -12.82
C ASN A 147 -3.81 3.33 -13.20
N VAL A 148 -2.54 2.98 -12.96
CA VAL A 148 -2.08 1.58 -13.13
C VAL A 148 -2.82 0.67 -12.15
N GLU A 149 -3.40 -0.43 -12.63
CA GLU A 149 -4.03 -1.41 -11.73
C GLU A 149 -2.97 -2.11 -10.85
N PRO A 150 -3.28 -2.41 -9.57
CA PRO A 150 -2.32 -3.07 -8.67
C PRO A 150 -1.78 -4.43 -9.14
N GLY A 151 -2.42 -5.07 -10.14
CA GLY A 151 -1.97 -6.32 -10.75
C GLY A 151 -1.02 -6.16 -11.96
N GLU A 152 -0.87 -4.95 -12.50
CA GLU A 152 0.09 -4.63 -13.57
C GLU A 152 1.36 -3.95 -13.04
N ILE A 153 1.40 -3.68 -11.74
CA ILE A 153 2.61 -3.27 -11.03
C ILE A 153 3.69 -4.34 -11.19
N ALA A 154 4.81 -3.99 -11.82
CA ALA A 154 5.95 -4.87 -11.95
C ALA A 154 6.68 -5.02 -10.60
N ASP A 155 7.06 -6.25 -10.25
CA ASP A 155 8.07 -6.53 -9.22
C ASP A 155 9.41 -5.89 -9.67
N PRO A 156 10.03 -4.98 -8.90
CA PRO A 156 9.79 -4.67 -7.47
C PRO A 156 8.67 -3.64 -7.17
N GLU A 157 8.01 -3.83 -6.02
CA GLU A 157 6.99 -2.92 -5.45
C GLU A 157 7.53 -1.50 -5.06
N VAL A 158 8.82 -1.25 -5.23
CA VAL A 158 9.48 0.03 -4.92
C VAL A 158 10.44 0.43 -6.03
N VAL A 159 10.55 1.73 -6.28
CA VAL A 159 11.62 2.33 -7.10
C VAL A 159 12.68 2.90 -6.18
N GLU A 160 13.92 2.46 -6.36
CA GLU A 160 15.09 3.01 -5.68
C GLU A 160 15.30 4.47 -6.11
N CYS A 161 15.42 5.40 -5.15
CA CYS A 161 15.64 6.81 -5.47
C CYS A 161 16.92 7.05 -6.27
N ALA A 162 17.92 6.17 -6.16
CA ALA A 162 19.14 6.21 -6.97
C ALA A 162 18.91 6.05 -8.48
N GLU A 163 17.79 5.44 -8.90
CA GLU A 163 17.39 5.33 -10.31
C GLU A 163 16.62 6.58 -10.78
N LEU A 164 16.02 7.31 -9.85
CA LEU A 164 15.30 8.56 -10.13
C LEU A 164 16.27 9.74 -10.29
N GLN A 165 15.97 10.63 -11.23
CA GLN A 165 16.69 11.89 -11.39
C GLN A 165 15.97 13.02 -10.65
N PRO A 166 16.68 13.86 -9.87
CA PRO A 166 16.07 15.05 -9.29
C PRO A 166 15.62 16.06 -10.34
N LEU A 167 14.55 16.79 -10.05
CA LEU A 167 13.99 17.79 -10.96
C LEU A 167 14.39 19.22 -10.55
N GLY A 168 14.28 20.15 -11.50
CA GLY A 168 14.58 21.57 -11.26
C GLY A 168 16.09 21.86 -11.17
N GLU A 169 16.50 22.66 -10.19
CA GLU A 169 17.86 23.22 -10.11
C GLU A 169 18.95 22.17 -9.79
N ILE A 170 18.56 21.03 -9.22
CA ILE A 170 19.47 20.00 -8.67
C ILE A 170 19.69 18.77 -9.57
N GLN A 171 19.21 18.80 -10.82
CA GLN A 171 19.35 17.75 -11.85
C GLN A 171 20.81 17.28 -12.16
N TYR A 172 21.82 17.86 -11.51
CA TYR A 172 23.23 17.51 -11.67
C TYR A 172 23.75 16.52 -10.61
N LYS A 173 22.96 16.24 -9.56
CA LYS A 173 23.28 15.29 -8.48
C LYS A 173 22.24 14.15 -8.53
N GLY A 174 22.64 12.91 -8.26
CA GLY A 174 21.71 11.78 -8.09
C GLY A 174 21.41 11.56 -6.61
N TYR A 175 20.23 11.02 -6.28
CA TYR A 175 19.90 10.63 -4.91
C TYR A 175 20.81 9.49 -4.43
N ALA A 176 21.14 9.49 -3.13
CA ALA A 176 21.96 8.44 -2.53
C ALA A 176 21.14 7.43 -1.73
N SER A 177 19.94 7.82 -1.27
CA SER A 177 19.06 6.98 -0.47
C SER A 177 17.58 7.31 -0.63
N GLY A 178 16.75 6.34 -0.25
CA GLY A 178 15.30 6.41 -0.29
C GLY A 178 14.71 5.42 -1.29
N GLU A 179 13.48 4.99 -0.99
CA GLU A 179 12.67 4.12 -1.83
C GLU A 179 11.30 4.80 -2.01
N VAL A 180 10.73 4.73 -3.21
CA VAL A 180 9.40 5.25 -3.51
C VAL A 180 8.48 4.09 -3.90
N PRO A 181 7.39 3.84 -3.17
CA PRO A 181 6.42 2.81 -3.55
C PRO A 181 5.82 3.11 -4.93
N VAL A 182 5.77 2.09 -5.79
CA VAL A 182 5.30 2.23 -7.18
C VAL A 182 3.83 2.66 -7.31
N ASP A 183 3.02 2.40 -6.28
CA ASP A 183 1.61 2.83 -6.18
C ASP A 183 1.43 4.31 -5.80
N THR A 184 2.50 5.03 -5.47
CA THR A 184 2.45 6.44 -5.07
C THR A 184 2.62 7.44 -6.21
N CYS A 185 2.43 7.02 -7.48
CA CYS A 185 2.54 7.89 -8.64
C CYS A 185 1.74 9.20 -8.45
N THR A 186 2.27 10.33 -8.94
CA THR A 186 1.63 11.64 -8.78
C THR A 186 0.69 11.99 -9.93
N THR A 187 -0.22 12.96 -9.76
CA THR A 187 -1.14 13.43 -10.82
C THR A 187 -0.44 14.09 -12.02
N LYS A 188 0.90 14.15 -12.01
CA LYS A 188 1.77 14.59 -13.11
C LYS A 188 2.59 13.44 -13.71
N CYS A 189 2.27 12.19 -13.34
CA CYS A 189 2.89 10.97 -13.86
C CYS A 189 4.41 10.96 -13.70
N ARG A 190 4.78 11.23 -12.44
CA ARG A 190 6.13 11.15 -11.87
C ARG A 190 6.02 10.53 -10.48
N PHE A 191 7.03 9.80 -10.03
CA PHE A 191 7.06 9.34 -8.63
C PHE A 191 7.38 10.51 -7.67
N PRO A 192 6.77 10.58 -6.48
CA PRO A 192 7.06 11.62 -5.51
C PRO A 192 8.46 11.43 -4.91
N ARG A 193 9.30 12.47 -4.90
CA ARG A 193 10.63 12.46 -4.28
C ARG A 193 10.58 12.66 -2.75
N ASP A 194 9.42 12.55 -2.11
CA ASP A 194 9.23 12.73 -0.66
C ASP A 194 10.14 11.87 0.20
N LYS A 195 10.48 10.66 -0.28
CA LYS A 195 11.36 9.70 0.39
C LYS A 195 12.81 9.74 -0.05
N CYS A 196 13.11 10.41 -1.16
CA CYS A 196 14.47 10.55 -1.68
C CYS A 196 15.29 11.58 -0.90
N SER A 197 16.57 11.27 -0.68
CA SER A 197 17.56 12.14 -0.05
C SER A 197 18.95 11.94 -0.66
N PHE A 198 19.86 12.87 -0.36
CA PHE A 198 21.28 12.76 -0.69
C PHE A 198 22.10 12.14 0.45
N CYS A 199 21.52 12.07 1.65
CA CYS A 199 21.95 11.29 2.80
C CYS A 199 22.62 9.95 2.45
N GLY A 200 23.90 9.83 2.77
CA GLY A 200 24.76 8.69 2.48
C GLY A 200 25.82 8.95 1.40
N ASP A 201 25.93 10.16 0.86
CA ASP A 201 26.93 10.51 -0.18
C ASP A 201 28.23 11.12 0.37
N GLY A 202 28.28 11.41 1.67
CA GLY A 202 29.42 12.03 2.34
C GLY A 202 29.49 13.55 2.18
N VAL A 203 28.41 14.23 1.79
CA VAL A 203 28.36 15.68 1.67
C VAL A 203 27.08 16.25 2.29
N VAL A 204 27.21 17.01 3.37
CA VAL A 204 26.07 17.70 4.01
C VAL A 204 25.44 18.71 3.04
N ASP A 205 24.27 18.35 2.51
CA ASP A 205 23.62 19.16 1.47
C ASP A 205 22.82 20.34 1.99
N LYS A 206 22.66 21.32 1.08
CA LYS A 206 21.79 22.48 1.30
C LYS A 206 20.33 22.12 1.02
N ALA A 207 19.42 22.93 1.56
CA ALA A 207 18.00 22.84 1.26
C ALA A 207 17.76 22.97 -0.25
N TYR A 208 16.89 22.11 -0.78
CA TYR A 208 16.55 22.02 -2.20
C TYR A 208 15.05 21.83 -2.40
N THR A 209 14.57 21.96 -3.64
CA THR A 209 13.17 21.68 -3.97
C THR A 209 13.08 20.57 -5.01
N ASP A 210 12.20 19.60 -4.79
CA ASP A 210 11.83 18.59 -5.78
C ASP A 210 10.34 18.24 -5.61
N ILE A 211 9.77 17.45 -6.53
CA ILE A 211 8.36 17.07 -6.51
C ILE A 211 8.02 16.17 -5.32
N GLY A 212 6.85 16.38 -4.75
CA GLY A 212 6.30 15.58 -3.66
C GLY A 212 4.78 15.75 -3.54
N GLY A 213 4.21 15.02 -2.59
CA GLY A 213 2.77 14.87 -2.44
C GLY A 213 2.09 14.16 -3.61
N PRO A 214 0.77 13.89 -3.51
CA PRO A 214 0.02 13.23 -4.58
C PRO A 214 -0.06 14.06 -5.86
N ASP A 215 -0.02 15.40 -5.77
CA ASP A 215 -0.13 16.29 -6.92
C ASP A 215 1.20 16.52 -7.66
N GLY A 216 2.32 15.99 -7.15
CA GLY A 216 3.66 16.19 -7.72
C GLY A 216 4.09 17.66 -7.73
N ASP A 217 3.70 18.43 -6.72
CA ASP A 217 4.10 19.83 -6.55
C ASP A 217 5.49 19.93 -5.93
N LEU A 218 6.20 21.03 -6.19
CA LEU A 218 7.54 21.24 -5.65
C LEU A 218 7.47 21.51 -4.14
N ILE A 219 8.06 20.61 -3.36
CA ILE A 219 8.20 20.74 -1.91
C ILE A 219 9.62 21.20 -1.55
N LEU A 220 9.75 21.95 -0.45
CA LEU A 220 11.05 22.34 0.09
C LEU A 220 11.58 21.22 1.01
N LYS A 221 12.67 20.59 0.59
CA LYS A 221 13.47 19.69 1.42
C LYS A 221 14.42 20.52 2.29
N GLY A 222 14.51 20.16 3.56
CA GLY A 222 15.44 20.79 4.49
C GLY A 222 16.89 20.56 4.07
N ALA A 223 17.78 21.46 4.50
CA ALA A 223 19.22 21.18 4.46
C ALA A 223 19.53 20.02 5.40
N GLU A 224 20.47 19.17 5.02
CA GLU A 224 20.90 18.08 5.88
C GLU A 224 21.66 18.65 7.09
N VAL A 225 21.65 17.89 8.18
CA VAL A 225 22.35 18.24 9.42
C VAL A 225 23.70 17.57 9.49
N CYS A 226 23.79 16.35 8.97
CA CYS A 226 24.99 15.54 8.86
C CYS A 226 24.82 14.54 7.71
N ASP A 227 25.92 13.99 7.19
CA ASP A 227 25.93 12.85 6.28
C ASP A 227 27.00 11.87 6.76
N GLY A 228 26.61 10.68 7.21
CA GLY A 228 27.53 9.67 7.75
C GLY A 228 28.36 10.19 8.94
N LYS A 229 29.60 10.63 8.68
CA LYS A 229 30.52 11.24 9.66
C LYS A 229 30.78 12.73 9.44
N ASP A 230 30.21 13.31 8.41
CA ASP A 230 30.34 14.73 8.07
C ASP A 230 29.20 15.52 8.70
N VAL A 231 29.55 16.57 9.44
CA VAL A 231 28.62 17.43 10.19
C VAL A 231 29.25 18.80 10.34
N GLU A 232 28.45 19.87 10.27
CA GLU A 232 28.94 21.23 10.50
C GLU A 232 29.52 21.35 11.93
N PRO A 233 30.80 21.73 12.12
CA PRO A 233 31.46 21.66 13.43
C PRO A 233 30.74 22.45 14.53
N GLU A 234 30.17 23.62 14.20
CA GLU A 234 29.40 24.44 15.15
C GLU A 234 28.10 23.74 15.59
N ARG A 235 27.43 23.00 14.70
CA ARG A 235 26.23 22.21 15.04
C ARG A 235 26.59 21.05 15.95
N LEU A 236 27.68 20.33 15.65
CA LEU A 236 28.14 19.22 16.50
C LEU A 236 28.48 19.71 17.91
N ILE A 237 29.25 20.80 18.04
CA ILE A 237 29.58 21.38 19.35
C ILE A 237 28.31 21.77 20.12
N LYS A 238 27.31 22.35 19.44
CA LYS A 238 26.03 22.68 20.08
C LYS A 238 25.29 21.42 20.55
N HIS A 239 25.17 20.41 19.71
CA HIS A 239 24.50 19.15 20.06
C HIS A 239 25.19 18.44 21.24
N CYS A 240 26.52 18.35 21.21
CA CYS A 240 27.27 17.74 22.32
C CYS A 240 27.07 18.49 23.65
N ARG A 241 26.92 19.83 23.65
CA ARG A 241 26.58 20.57 24.89
C ARG A 241 25.19 20.24 25.44
N GLU A 242 24.26 19.80 24.61
CA GLU A 242 22.90 19.42 25.03
C GLU A 242 22.87 17.98 25.59
N VAL A 243 23.71 17.07 25.06
CA VAL A 243 23.80 15.66 25.48
C VAL A 243 24.78 15.44 26.66
N CYS A 244 25.91 16.13 26.68
CA CYS A 244 26.96 15.97 27.70
C CYS A 244 26.57 16.68 29.01
N THR A 245 25.85 15.99 29.90
CA THR A 245 25.35 16.57 31.15
C THR A 245 26.45 16.76 32.21
N GLY A 246 26.68 18.00 32.63
CA GLY A 246 27.54 18.36 33.77
C GLY A 246 27.48 19.85 34.10
N ASP A 247 27.48 20.20 35.39
CA ASP A 247 27.17 21.56 35.91
C ASP A 247 28.13 22.70 35.48
N ALA A 248 29.19 22.41 34.70
CA ALA A 248 30.25 23.35 34.35
C ALA A 248 30.39 23.66 32.84
N LEU A 249 29.54 23.10 31.97
CA LEU A 249 29.85 22.94 30.55
C LEU A 249 29.31 24.01 29.57
N SER A 250 28.85 25.16 30.07
CA SER A 250 28.32 26.24 29.21
C SER A 250 29.38 27.02 28.41
N THR A 251 30.66 26.89 28.72
CA THR A 251 31.76 27.65 28.10
C THR A 251 32.81 26.82 27.37
N LEU A 252 32.76 25.49 27.43
CA LEU A 252 33.73 24.61 26.76
C LEU A 252 33.21 24.17 25.38
N ASN A 253 34.10 23.93 24.43
CA ASN A 253 33.74 23.30 23.17
C ASN A 253 33.95 21.79 23.31
N LEU A 254 32.84 21.06 23.17
CA LEU A 254 32.80 19.61 23.35
C LEU A 254 32.66 18.92 22.01
N ARG A 255 33.20 17.70 21.94
CA ARG A 255 32.87 16.71 20.91
C ARG A 255 32.27 15.48 21.59
N CYS A 256 31.45 14.76 20.86
CA CYS A 256 30.77 13.56 21.26
C CYS A 256 30.68 12.64 20.02
N ASP A 257 30.49 11.35 20.26
CA ASP A 257 30.06 10.44 19.21
C ASP A 257 28.61 10.77 18.83
N PHE A 258 28.30 10.64 17.55
CA PHE A 258 27.00 10.96 16.99
C PHE A 258 26.65 9.99 15.85
N GLU A 259 25.36 9.86 15.59
CA GLU A 259 24.82 9.16 14.42
C GLU A 259 23.81 10.07 13.72
N CYS A 260 23.71 9.97 12.40
CA CYS A 260 22.65 10.64 11.63
C CYS A 260 21.36 9.82 11.70
N ILE A 261 20.20 10.48 11.74
CA ILE A 261 18.94 9.78 11.45
C ILE A 261 18.87 9.42 9.96
N ASN A 262 18.08 8.41 9.59
CA ASN A 262 18.04 7.81 8.24
C ASN A 262 17.77 8.78 7.05
N ASN A 263 17.29 10.00 7.31
CA ASN A 263 17.08 11.04 6.28
C ASN A 263 18.02 12.25 6.44
N CYS A 264 19.07 12.11 7.26
CA CYS A 264 20.09 13.14 7.54
C CYS A 264 19.56 14.49 8.09
N GLY A 265 18.27 14.58 8.41
CA GLY A 265 17.63 15.82 8.88
C GLY A 265 17.88 16.17 10.36
N ALA A 266 18.55 15.30 11.11
CA ALA A 266 18.93 15.51 12.51
C ALA A 266 20.06 14.56 12.96
N LEU A 267 20.62 14.85 14.13
CA LEU A 267 21.51 13.95 14.88
C LEU A 267 20.67 13.10 15.83
N VAL A 268 20.96 11.80 15.92
CA VAL A 268 20.50 10.94 17.01
C VAL A 268 21.06 11.49 18.32
N SER A 269 20.22 11.58 19.36
CA SER A 269 20.64 11.99 20.70
C SER A 269 20.83 10.74 21.57
N PRO A 270 22.07 10.23 21.75
CA PRO A 270 22.34 9.07 22.59
C PRO A 270 22.17 9.41 24.09
N GLU A 271 22.11 8.39 24.94
CA GLU A 271 22.19 8.58 26.38
C GLU A 271 23.56 9.20 26.77
N PRO A 272 23.65 10.05 27.81
CA PRO A 272 24.89 10.78 28.12
C PRO A 272 26.13 9.90 28.38
N ALA A 273 25.94 8.64 28.78
CA ALA A 273 27.01 7.66 28.97
C ALA A 273 27.55 7.08 27.65
N GLU A 274 26.74 7.07 26.60
CA GLU A 274 27.06 6.52 25.28
C GLU A 274 27.62 7.60 24.33
N ALA A 275 27.34 8.87 24.61
CA ALA A 275 27.82 10.04 23.86
C ALA A 275 29.36 10.21 23.82
N ARG A 276 30.12 9.50 24.68
CA ARG A 276 31.61 9.50 24.73
C ARG A 276 32.24 10.91 24.65
N CYS A 277 31.66 11.84 25.41
CA CYS A 277 32.01 13.26 25.45
C CYS A 277 33.49 13.53 25.74
N CYS A 278 34.09 14.49 25.02
CA CYS A 278 35.45 14.97 25.24
C CYS A 278 35.61 16.47 24.97
N VAL A 279 36.64 17.10 25.55
CA VAL A 279 36.98 18.52 25.38
C VAL A 279 37.91 18.73 24.19
N LEU A 280 37.63 19.72 23.33
CA LEU A 280 38.44 19.97 22.13
C LEU A 280 39.87 20.43 22.45
N GLY A 281 40.81 20.05 21.57
CA GLY A 281 42.21 20.49 21.65
C GLY A 281 42.32 22.01 21.58
N GLY A 282 43.05 22.60 22.53
CA GLY A 282 43.20 24.04 22.72
C GLY A 282 42.34 24.62 23.85
N ASP A 283 41.23 23.99 24.23
CA ASP A 283 40.40 24.44 25.36
C ASP A 283 40.99 24.04 26.72
N SER A 284 40.48 24.64 27.80
CA SER A 284 40.92 24.34 29.16
C SER A 284 40.49 22.93 29.58
N CYS A 285 41.37 22.18 30.23
CA CYS A 285 41.06 20.85 30.72
C CYS A 285 39.95 20.87 31.78
N ASP A 286 39.06 19.88 31.72
CA ASP A 286 38.01 19.64 32.69
C ASP A 286 38.36 18.41 33.55
N PRO A 287 38.07 18.38 34.87
CA PRO A 287 38.41 17.24 35.73
C PRO A 287 37.50 16.02 35.55
N VAL A 288 36.41 16.12 34.79
CA VAL A 288 35.44 15.04 34.54
C VAL A 288 35.55 14.53 33.09
N LEU A 289 35.70 15.43 32.11
CA LEU A 289 35.76 15.05 30.69
C LEU A 289 37.20 14.87 30.16
N PRO A 290 37.49 13.79 29.41
CA PRO A 290 38.76 13.59 28.75
C PRO A 290 38.97 14.59 27.59
N CYS A 291 40.22 14.83 27.21
CA CYS A 291 40.53 15.59 26.00
C CYS A 291 40.35 14.74 24.73
N CYS A 292 39.85 15.35 23.65
CA CYS A 292 39.65 14.67 22.38
C CYS A 292 40.99 14.40 21.67
N PHE A 293 41.33 13.12 21.48
CA PHE A 293 42.44 12.69 20.63
C PHE A 293 41.93 11.80 19.50
N ALA A 294 42.06 12.29 18.26
CA ALA A 294 41.86 11.56 17.00
C ALA A 294 40.72 10.51 16.98
N LEU A 295 39.48 10.95 17.21
CA LEU A 295 38.20 10.20 17.12
C LEU A 295 38.03 8.94 18.00
N ASP A 296 39.04 8.08 18.16
CA ASP A 296 38.83 6.70 18.62
C ASP A 296 39.47 6.36 19.98
N ASN A 297 40.44 7.14 20.51
CA ASN A 297 41.25 6.73 21.68
C ASN A 297 41.59 7.86 22.70
N PRO A 298 40.98 7.87 23.90
CA PRO A 298 41.41 8.72 25.01
C PRO A 298 42.55 8.08 25.84
N GLY A 299 43.80 8.46 25.53
CA GLY A 299 45.03 8.08 26.26
C GLY A 299 46.23 7.99 25.31
N GLU A 300 47.44 8.48 25.61
CA GLU A 300 48.04 8.70 26.93
C GLU A 300 48.45 10.17 27.24
N ASP A 301 48.48 11.08 26.25
CA ASP A 301 48.91 12.49 26.40
C ASP A 301 47.73 13.49 26.40
N GLY A 302 46.90 13.48 27.46
CA GLY A 302 45.64 14.23 27.51
C GLY A 302 45.73 15.75 27.72
N CYS A 303 46.41 16.20 28.78
CA CYS A 303 46.46 17.60 29.21
C CYS A 303 47.90 18.11 29.35
N ALA A 304 48.13 19.37 29.00
CA ALA A 304 49.43 20.02 29.16
C ALA A 304 49.28 21.43 29.78
N ALA A 305 50.16 21.74 30.73
CA ALA A 305 50.24 23.07 31.34
C ALA A 305 50.83 24.09 30.33
N VAL A 306 50.01 25.07 29.93
CA VAL A 306 50.40 26.14 29.02
C VAL A 306 50.57 27.45 29.80
N LEU A 307 51.65 28.17 29.51
CA LEU A 307 51.86 29.53 30.01
C LEU A 307 50.94 30.51 29.27
N VAL A 308 50.07 31.20 30.00
CA VAL A 308 49.23 32.28 29.48
C VAL A 308 49.64 33.58 30.14
N GLU A 309 49.97 34.58 29.31
CA GLU A 309 50.24 35.94 29.78
C GLU A 309 48.93 36.66 30.08
N THR A 310 48.83 37.22 31.29
CA THR A 310 47.71 38.07 31.72
C THR A 310 48.25 39.46 32.08
N PRO A 311 47.38 40.49 32.18
CA PRO A 311 47.80 41.83 32.63
C PRO A 311 48.48 41.86 34.01
N ASN A 312 48.35 40.80 34.81
CA ASN A 312 48.94 40.66 36.15
C ASN A 312 50.15 39.70 36.20
N GLY A 313 50.65 39.24 35.04
CA GLY A 313 51.75 38.30 34.91
C GLY A 313 51.37 36.97 34.26
N THR A 314 52.32 36.05 34.17
CA THR A 314 52.13 34.75 33.52
C THR A 314 51.57 33.72 34.49
N ILE A 315 50.51 33.01 34.07
CA ILE A 315 49.91 31.90 34.82
C ILE A 315 50.03 30.59 34.04
N PHE A 316 50.06 29.47 34.73
CA PHE A 316 49.90 28.15 34.11
C PHE A 316 48.41 27.80 34.07
N VAL A 317 47.93 27.32 32.92
CA VAL A 317 46.60 26.71 32.77
C VAL A 317 46.73 25.41 32.01
N ASP A 318 46.05 24.36 32.48
CA ASP A 318 46.02 23.08 31.78
C ASP A 318 45.07 23.17 30.59
N ARG A 319 45.57 22.85 29.39
CA ARG A 319 44.80 22.81 28.16
C ARG A 319 44.89 21.44 27.51
N CYS A 320 43.81 21.04 26.85
CA CYS A 320 43.80 19.88 25.98
C CYS A 320 44.78 20.10 24.83
N ARG A 321 45.61 19.10 24.53
CA ARG A 321 46.60 19.20 23.45
C ARG A 321 45.88 19.25 22.09
N SER A 322 46.20 20.23 21.25
CA SER A 322 45.81 20.17 19.84
C SER A 322 46.68 19.17 19.10
N LEU A 323 46.06 18.40 18.18
CA LEU A 323 46.76 17.63 17.15
C LEU A 323 47.42 18.56 16.12
#